data_AF-A0A1I4D689-F1
#
_entry.id   AF-A0A1I4D689-F1
#
_cell.length_a   1.000
_cell.length_b   1.000
_cell.length_c   1.000
_cell.angle_alpha   90.00
_cell.angle_beta   90.00
_cell.angle_gamma   90.00
#
_symmetry.space_group_name_H-M   'P 1'
#
loop_
_entity.id
_entity.type
_entity.pdbx_description
1 polymer ?
#
loop_
_entity_poly.entity_id
_entity_poly.type
_entity_poly.pdbx_seq_one_letter_code
_entity_poly.pdbx_strand_id
1 'polypeptide(L)'
;MTKTRAHKLKSLPIGELSANPGNPRKHGREQIRAIARSIEAFGFNAPILIDRNKQLIAGHGRFEAAKLLGRSEIPVICLDHLS
;
A
#
# COMPACT_ATOMS: atom_id res chain seq x y z
N MET A 1 18.31 15.24 -17.31
CA MET A 1 16.97 15.80 -17.06
C MET A 1 16.05 14.68 -16.62
N THR A 2 15.69 14.62 -15.34
CA THR A 2 14.78 13.59 -14.84
C THR A 2 13.36 13.90 -15.31
N LYS A 3 12.76 13.03 -16.13
CA LYS A 3 11.36 13.17 -16.55
C LYS A 3 10.44 12.88 -15.36
N THR A 4 9.70 13.87 -14.88
CA THR A 4 8.61 13.69 -13.93
C THR A 4 7.46 12.93 -14.62
N ARG A 5 7.05 11.78 -14.09
CA ARG A 5 5.88 11.04 -14.58
C ARG A 5 4.73 11.23 -13.60
N ALA A 6 3.56 11.60 -14.11
CA ALA A 6 2.33 11.59 -13.33
C ALA A 6 1.81 10.14 -13.27
N HIS A 7 1.47 9.67 -12.06
CA HIS A 7 0.83 8.38 -11.86
C HIS A 7 -0.63 8.57 -11.42
N LYS A 8 -1.50 7.65 -11.83
CA LYS A 8 -2.92 7.70 -11.47
C LYS A 8 -3.19 6.95 -10.17
N LEU A 9 -3.94 7.60 -9.27
CA LEU A 9 -4.53 6.97 -8.09
C LEU A 9 -5.68 6.05 -8.53
N LYS A 10 -5.76 4.85 -7.98
CA LYS A 10 -6.87 3.90 -8.18
C LYS A 10 -7.26 3.27 -6.84
N SER A 11 -8.53 2.89 -6.68
CA SER A 11 -8.94 1.97 -5.62
C SER A 11 -8.85 0.54 -6.17
N LEU A 12 -8.24 -0.38 -5.44
CA LEU A 12 -8.19 -1.80 -5.82
C LEU A 12 -8.60 -2.70 -4.64
N PRO A 13 -9.22 -3.86 -4.91
CA PRO A 13 -9.50 -4.85 -3.88
C PRO A 13 -8.21 -5.34 -3.22
N ILE A 14 -8.20 -5.39 -1.89
CA ILE A 14 -7.01 -5.78 -1.13
C ILE A 14 -6.56 -7.21 -1.45
N GLY A 15 -7.51 -8.09 -1.77
CA GLY A 15 -7.27 -9.49 -2.13
C GLY A 15 -6.59 -9.70 -3.48
N GLU A 16 -6.56 -8.67 -4.33
CA GLU A 16 -5.84 -8.72 -5.62
C GLU A 16 -4.36 -8.32 -5.49
N LEU A 17 -3.93 -7.88 -4.30
CA LEU A 17 -2.58 -7.40 -4.07
C LEU A 17 -1.75 -8.44 -3.35
N SER A 18 -0.48 -8.59 -3.76
CA SER A 18 0.46 -9.51 -3.12
C SER A 18 1.56 -8.76 -2.39
N ALA A 19 1.81 -9.12 -1.12
CA ALA A 19 2.96 -8.61 -0.40
C ALA A 19 4.24 -9.17 -1.01
N ASN A 20 5.29 -8.35 -1.12
CA ASN A 20 6.58 -8.84 -1.59
C ASN A 20 7.23 -9.68 -0.47
N PRO A 21 7.51 -10.99 -0.69
CA PRO A 21 8.12 -11.86 0.33
C PRO A 21 9.54 -11.42 0.71
N GLY A 22 10.23 -10.70 -0.17
CA GLY A 22 11.56 -10.13 0.06
C GLY A 22 11.56 -8.81 0.82
N ASN A 23 10.41 -8.32 1.32
CA ASN A 23 10.37 -7.04 2.04
C ASN A 23 11.19 -7.11 3.35
N PRO A 24 12.33 -6.39 3.43
CA PRO A 24 13.20 -6.45 4.61
C PRO A 24 12.61 -5.69 5.82
N ARG A 25 11.61 -4.82 5.58
CA ARG A 25 10.99 -3.99 6.62
C ARG A 25 9.68 -4.62 7.09
N LYS A 26 9.77 -5.37 8.19
CA LYS A 26 8.60 -5.91 8.91
C LYS A 26 8.17 -4.92 10.00
N HIS A 27 6.87 -4.66 10.09
CA HIS A 27 6.30 -3.84 11.14
C HIS A 27 5.80 -4.73 12.28
N GLY A 28 6.12 -4.35 13.52
CA GLY A 28 5.56 -5.01 14.70
C GLY A 28 4.05 -4.74 14.83
N ARG A 29 3.34 -5.59 15.58
CA ARG A 29 1.88 -5.51 15.77
C ARG A 29 1.41 -4.15 16.29
N GLU A 30 2.16 -3.54 17.21
CA GLU A 30 1.84 -2.22 17.77
C GLU A 30 1.90 -1.10 16.71
N GLN A 31 2.93 -1.15 15.86
CA GLN A 31 3.08 -0.19 14.78
C GLN A 31 1.95 -0.33 13.76
N ILE A 32 1.56 -1.57 13.42
CA ILE A 32 0.38 -1.81 12.55
C ILE A 32 -0.89 -1.24 13.18
N ARG A 33 -1.12 -1.44 14.48
CA ARG A 33 -2.28 -0.85 15.17
C ARG A 33 -2.26 0.68 15.20
N ALA A 34 -1.08 1.29 15.35
CA ALA A 34 -0.94 2.74 15.28
C ALA A 34 -1.29 3.28 13.88
N ILE A 35 -0.81 2.60 12.82
CA ILE A 35 -1.16 2.94 11.44
C ILE A 35 -2.66 2.75 11.20
N ALA A 36 -3.24 1.64 11.67
CA ALA A 36 -4.68 1.38 11.55
C ALA A 36 -5.53 2.48 12.18
N ARG A 37 -5.23 2.87 13.43
CA ARG A 37 -5.90 4.01 14.09
C ARG A 37 -5.78 5.31 13.30
N SER A 38 -4.61 5.58 12.72
CA SER A 38 -4.42 6.76 11.87
C SER A 38 -5.28 6.70 10.60
N ILE A 39 -5.37 5.53 9.96
CA ILE A 39 -6.21 5.33 8.77
C ILE A 39 -7.70 5.45 9.11
N GLU A 40 -8.15 4.97 10.27
CA GLU A 40 -9.54 5.16 10.70
C GLU A 40 -9.87 6.63 10.95
N ALA A 41 -8.96 7.37 11.58
CA ALA A 41 -9.18 8.76 11.94
C ALA A 41 -9.11 9.72 10.73
N PHE A 42 -8.21 9.46 9.77
CA PHE A 42 -7.88 10.42 8.71
C PHE A 42 -8.02 9.86 7.29
N GLY A 43 -8.28 8.57 7.15
CA GLY A 43 -8.19 7.88 5.86
C GLY A 43 -6.74 7.68 5.41
N PHE A 44 -6.56 7.34 4.14
CA PHE A 44 -5.24 7.15 3.55
C PHE A 44 -4.67 8.48 3.04
N ASN A 45 -3.76 9.07 3.81
CA ASN A 45 -3.01 10.26 3.37
C ASN A 45 -1.97 9.97 2.29
N ALA A 46 -1.59 8.69 2.13
CA ALA A 46 -0.69 8.25 1.07
C ALA A 46 -1.14 6.89 0.53
N PRO A 47 -1.12 6.69 -0.80
CA PRO A 47 -1.51 5.42 -1.42
C PRO A 47 -0.41 4.37 -1.33
N ILE A 48 -0.80 3.10 -1.47
CA ILE A 48 0.13 1.98 -1.57
C ILE A 48 0.74 1.94 -2.97
N LEU A 49 2.03 1.67 -3.08
CA LEU A 49 2.72 1.60 -4.37
C LEU A 49 2.83 0.13 -4.77
N ILE A 50 2.41 -0.18 -5.99
CA ILE A 50 2.46 -1.51 -6.57
C ILE A 50 3.19 -1.51 -7.91
N ASP A 51 3.68 -2.66 -8.33
CA ASP A 51 4.20 -2.88 -9.68
C ASP A 51 3.08 -3.24 -10.67
N ARG A 52 3.43 -3.56 -11.92
CA ARG A 52 2.46 -3.97 -12.95
C ARG A 52 1.73 -5.28 -12.62
N ASN A 53 2.32 -6.13 -11.78
CA ASN A 53 1.80 -7.43 -11.37
C ASN A 53 1.01 -7.36 -10.05
N LYS A 54 0.70 -6.14 -9.56
CA LYS A 54 0.00 -5.88 -8.29
C LYS A 54 0.79 -6.36 -7.06
N GLN A 55 2.10 -6.49 -7.17
CA GLN A 55 2.98 -6.74 -6.05
C GLN A 55 3.32 -5.42 -5.34
N LEU A 56 3.30 -5.42 -4.02
CA LEU A 56 3.64 -4.25 -3.22
C LEU A 56 5.11 -3.86 -3.37
N ILE A 57 5.35 -2.64 -3.81
CA ILE A 57 6.66 -1.98 -3.79
C ILE A 57 6.85 -1.23 -2.46
N ALA A 58 5.83 -0.48 -2.03
CA ALA A 58 5.88 0.30 -0.80
C ALA A 58 4.49 0.44 -0.15
N GLY A 59 4.47 0.62 1.17
CA GLY A 59 3.23 0.76 1.94
C GLY A 59 2.76 -0.51 2.65
N HIS A 60 3.63 -1.51 2.83
CA HIS A 60 3.32 -2.76 3.55
C HIS A 60 2.64 -2.55 4.91
N GLY A 61 3.08 -1.58 5.72
CA GLY A 61 2.40 -1.28 6.99
C GLY A 61 0.95 -0.79 6.83
N ARG A 62 0.67 0.01 5.79
CA ARG A 62 -0.68 0.48 5.45
C ARG A 62 -1.55 -0.66 4.92
N PHE A 63 -0.96 -1.59 4.16
CA PHE A 63 -1.64 -2.79 3.66
C PHE A 63 -2.07 -3.71 4.81
N GLU A 64 -1.15 -4.03 5.72
CA GLU A 64 -1.46 -4.85 6.89
C GLU A 64 -2.43 -4.15 7.84
N ALA A 65 -2.33 -2.83 8.01
CA ALA A 65 -3.32 -2.05 8.74
C ALA A 65 -4.71 -2.11 8.06
N ALA A 66 -4.79 -1.99 6.73
CA ALA A 66 -6.05 -2.10 6.01
C ALA A 66 -6.71 -3.48 6.15
N LYS A 67 -5.91 -4.55 6.16
CA LYS A 67 -6.38 -5.91 6.48
C LYS A 67 -6.94 -5.98 7.90
N LEU A 68 -6.20 -5.44 8.88
CA LEU A 68 -6.64 -5.41 10.27
C LEU A 68 -7.97 -4.67 10.44
N LEU A 69 -8.19 -3.61 9.65
CA LEU A 69 -9.43 -2.84 9.62
C LEU A 69 -10.55 -3.46 8.79
N GLY A 70 -10.33 -4.61 8.14
CA GLY A 70 -11.32 -5.25 7.29
C GLY A 70 -11.72 -4.45 6.04
N ARG A 71 -10.82 -3.61 5.51
CA ARG A 71 -11.09 -2.85 4.27
C ARG A 71 -11.12 -3.78 3.06
N SER A 72 -12.17 -3.68 2.24
CA SER A 72 -12.29 -4.42 0.98
C SER A 72 -11.37 -3.86 -0.10
N GLU A 73 -11.23 -2.55 -0.15
CA GLU A 73 -10.41 -1.83 -1.13
C GLU A 73 -9.48 -0.81 -0.49
N ILE A 74 -8.39 -0.51 -1.18
CA ILE A 74 -7.39 0.47 -0.74
C ILE A 74 -6.88 1.33 -1.91
N PRO A 75 -6.46 2.58 -1.63
CA PRO A 75 -5.88 3.44 -2.66
C PRO A 75 -4.47 3.01 -3.02
N VAL A 76 -4.22 2.85 -4.32
CA VAL A 76 -2.96 2.43 -4.89
C VAL A 76 -2.48 3.36 -6.01
N ILE A 77 -1.17 3.36 -6.22
CA ILE A 77 -0.52 3.88 -7.42
C ILE A 77 0.34 2.76 -8.02
N CYS A 78 0.19 2.52 -9.32
CA CYS A 78 1.00 1.56 -10.05
C CYS A 78 2.24 2.24 -10.66
N LEU A 79 3.42 1.70 -10.34
CA LEU A 79 4.71 2.05 -10.90
C LEU A 79 5.13 0.99 -11.91
N ASP A 80 4.43 0.97 -13.04
CA ASP A 80 4.60 0.03 -14.15
C ASP A 80 6.06 -0.17 -14.62
N HIS A 81 6.89 0.86 -14.52
CA HIS A 81 8.29 0.87 -14.94
C HIS A 81 9.29 0.26 -13.95
N LEU A 82 8.85 -0.26 -12.79
CA LEU A 82 9.72 -0.84 -11.74
C LEU A 82 9.63 -2.37 -11.65
N SER A 83 9.30 -3.03 -12.75
CA SER A 83 9.12 -4.49 -12.85
C SER A 83 9.84 -5.09 -14.04
#